data_AF-A0A2D9WI95-F1
#
_entry.id   AF-A0A2D9WI95-F1
#
_cell.length_a   1.000
_cell.length_b   1.000
_cell.length_c   1.000
_cell.angle_alpha   90.00
_cell.angle_beta   90.00
_cell.angle_gamma   90.00
#
_symmetry.space_group_name_H-M   'P 1'
#
loop_
_entity.id
_entity.type
_entity.pdbx_description
1 polymer ?
#
loop_
_entity_poly.entity_id
_entity_poly.type
_entity_poly.pdbx_seq_one_letter_code
_entity_poly.pdbx_strand_id
1 'polypeptide(L)' 'MTHGEAPALAASLTTEASFRLADNTTLQVDEAAESIVDLRARWNTLMRGLIASERVLDLGEEIR' A
#
# COMPACT_ATOMS: atom_id res chain seq x y z
N MET A 1 -8.15 -12.85 7.58
CA MET A 1 -6.77 -12.91 8.11
C MET A 1 -6.33 -11.49 8.38
N THR A 2 -5.88 -11.20 9.60
CA THR A 2 -5.34 -9.90 9.99
C THR A 2 -3.87 -9.86 9.57
N HIS A 3 -3.52 -9.08 8.54
CA HIS A 3 -2.11 -8.90 8.15
C HIS A 3 -1.40 -8.10 9.26
N GLY A 4 -0.43 -8.72 9.94
CA GLY A 4 0.51 -8.02 10.83
C GLY A 4 1.52 -7.15 10.07
N GLU A 5 1.37 -7.06 8.75
CA GLU A 5 2.34 -6.49 7.82
C GLU A 5 1.94 -5.13 7.27
N ALA A 6 0.84 -4.54 7.77
CA ALA A 6 0.47 -3.17 7.40
C ALA A 6 1.66 -2.19 7.54
N PRO A 7 2.55 -2.29 8.55
CA PRO A 7 3.77 -1.48 8.60
C PRO A 7 4.78 -1.74 7.48
N ALA A 8 4.90 -2.98 6.99
CA ALA A 8 5.81 -3.31 5.91
C ALA A 8 5.27 -2.85 4.55
N LEU A 9 3.96 -2.98 4.33
CA LEU A 9 3.26 -2.40 3.17
C LEU A 9 3.27 -0.86 3.21
N ALA A 10 3.15 -0.26 4.38
CA ALA A 10 3.30 1.19 4.56
C ALA A 10 4.70 1.66 4.15
N ALA A 11 5.75 0.93 4.53
CA ALA A 11 7.12 1.31 4.21
C ALA A 11 7.36 1.43 2.70
N SER A 12 6.79 0.53 1.89
CA SER A 12 6.92 0.60 0.42
C SER A 12 6.18 1.79 -0.20
N LEU A 13 5.12 2.28 0.45
CA LEU A 13 4.34 3.43 -0.02
C LEU A 13 4.93 4.80 0.34
N THR A 14 5.99 4.86 1.16
CA THR A 14 6.56 6.11 1.72
C THR A 14 6.91 7.15 0.65
N THR A 15 7.26 6.70 -0.56
CA THR A 15 7.62 7.59 -1.68
C THR A 15 6.51 7.79 -2.71
N GLU A 16 5.39 7.09 -2.57
CA GLU A 16 4.38 6.93 -3.62
C GLU A 16 3.03 7.56 -3.27
N ALA A 17 2.72 7.65 -1.97
CA ALA A 17 1.43 8.15 -1.50
C ALA A 17 1.52 8.76 -0.11
N SER A 18 0.57 9.66 0.20
CA SER A 18 0.31 10.05 1.58
C SER A 18 -0.58 9.01 2.23
N PHE A 19 -0.12 8.38 3.30
CA PHE A 19 -0.89 7.37 4.03
C PHE A 19 -0.73 7.53 5.53
N ARG A 20 -1.59 6.84 6.28
CA ARG A 20 -1.48 6.66 7.73
C ARG A 20 -1.79 5.23 8.10
N LEU A 21 -1.09 4.71 9.09
CA LEU A 21 -1.48 3.48 9.77
C LEU A 21 -2.45 3.86 10.88
N ALA A 22 -3.71 3.45 10.76
CA ALA A 22 -4.69 3.65 11.82
C ALA A 22 -4.39 2.70 13.00
N ASP A 23 -3.88 1.51 12.69
CA ASP A 23 -3.35 0.51 13.60
C ASP A 23 -2.36 -0.42 12.83
N ASN A 24 -1.92 -1.52 13.45
CA ASN A 24 -0.98 -2.47 12.82
C ASN A 24 -1.60 -3.36 11.73
N THR A 25 -2.89 -3.21 11.45
CA THR A 25 -3.66 -4.04 10.51
C THR A 25 -4.39 -3.22 9.45
N THR A 26 -4.49 -1.90 9.64
CA THR A 26 -5.28 -0.99 8.81
C THR A 26 -4.41 0.13 8.26
N LEU A 27 -4.26 0.14 6.94
CA LEU A 27 -3.65 1.22 6.18
C LEU A 27 -4.74 2.13 5.59
N GLN A 28 -4.67 3.42 5.90
CA GLN A 28 -5.52 4.45 5.31
C GLN A 28 -4.71 5.28 4.32
N VAL A 29 -5.27 5.47 3.12
CA VAL A 29 -4.70 6.33 2.08
C VAL A 29 -5.76 7.32 1.65
N ASP A 30 -5.41 8.60 1.66
CA ASP A 30 -6.27 9.68 1.19
C ASP A 30 -5.65 10.29 -0.08
N GLU A 31 -6.41 10.30 -1.18
CA GLU A 31 -5.94 10.82 -2.47
C GLU A 31 -6.86 11.88 -3.05
N ALA A 32 -6.24 12.92 -3.62
CA ALA A 32 -6.92 14.00 -4.31
C ALA A 32 -6.25 14.30 -5.66
N ALA A 33 -7.06 14.69 -6.64
CA ALA A 33 -6.62 15.18 -7.95
C ALA A 33 -7.72 16.07 -8.56
N GLU A 34 -7.34 16.94 -9.50
CA GLU A 34 -8.28 17.86 -10.16
C GLU A 34 -9.19 17.17 -11.18
N SER A 35 -8.83 15.97 -11.66
CA SER A 35 -9.64 15.17 -12.57
C SER A 35 -9.77 13.72 -12.09
N ILE A 36 -10.91 13.11 -12.42
CA ILE A 36 -11.15 11.69 -12.13
C ILE A 36 -10.16 10.77 -12.88
N VAL A 37 -9.67 11.21 -14.03
CA VAL A 37 -8.70 10.43 -14.83
C VAL A 37 -7.37 10.37 -14.09
N ASP A 38 -6.93 11.51 -13.54
CA ASP A 38 -5.68 11.59 -12.77
C ASP A 38 -5.81 10.85 -11.44
N LEU A 39 -6.94 11.02 -10.74
CA LEU A 39 -7.21 10.27 -9.50
C LEU A 39 -7.13 8.76 -9.75
N ARG A 40 -7.75 8.28 -10.83
CA ARG A 40 -7.69 6.87 -11.22
C ARG A 40 -6.26 6.43 -11.58
N ALA A 41 -5.50 7.27 -12.29
CA ALA A 41 -4.12 6.93 -12.66
C ALA A 41 -3.23 6.77 -11.41
N ARG A 42 -3.36 7.70 -10.45
CA ARG A 42 -2.65 7.64 -9.17
C ARG A 42 -3.06 6.41 -8.36
N TRP A 43 -4.36 6.16 -8.23
CA TRP A 43 -4.87 4.99 -7.52
C TRP A 43 -4.39 3.67 -8.13
N ASN A 44 -4.39 3.55 -9.46
CA ASN A 44 -3.89 2.35 -10.14
C ASN A 44 -2.40 2.11 -9.89
N THR A 45 -1.59 3.16 -9.84
CA THR A 45 -0.17 3.04 -9.52
C THR A 45 0.03 2.57 -8.08
N LEU A 46 -0.68 3.19 -7.14
CA LEU A 46 -0.65 2.80 -5.73
C LEU A 46 -1.04 1.33 -5.51
N MET A 47 -2.15 0.89 -6.11
CA MET A 47 -2.61 -0.49 -5.99
C MET A 47 -1.61 -1.49 -6.57
N ARG A 48 -0.93 -1.16 -7.66
CA ARG A 48 0.13 -2.01 -8.22
C ARG A 48 1.33 -2.10 -7.28
N GLY A 49 1.73 -1.01 -6.64
CA GLY A 49 2.78 -0.98 -5.63
C GLY A 49 2.45 -1.86 -4.41
N LEU A 50 1.21 -1.77 -3.91
CA LEU A 50 0.72 -2.61 -2.82
C LEU A 50 0.77 -4.10 -3.15
N ILE A 51 0.25 -4.51 -4.30
CA ILE A 51 0.25 -5.92 -4.73
C ILE A 51 1.68 -6.46 -4.91
N ALA A 52 2.59 -5.64 -5.43
CA ALA A 52 3.99 -6.03 -5.57
C ALA A 52 4.67 -6.21 -4.20
N SER A 53 4.34 -5.34 -3.24
CA SER A 53 4.87 -5.38 -1.89
C SER A 53 4.36 -6.60 -1.11
N GLU A 54 3.07 -6.91 -1.21
CA GLU A 54 2.46 -8.12 -0.62
C GLU A 54 3.15 -9.39 -1.11
N ARG A 55 3.37 -9.51 -2.43
CA ARG A 55 4.08 -10.66 -3.01
C ARG A 55 5.50 -10.84 -2.48
N VAL A 56 6.21 -9.75 -2.20
CA VAL A 56 7.57 -9.79 -1.64
C VAL A 56 7.54 -10.25 -0.18
N LEU A 57 6.53 -9.83 0.57
CA LEU A 57 6.34 -10.22 1.96
C LEU A 57 5.97 -11.71 2.08
N ASP A 58 5.02 -12.19 1.28
CA ASP A 58 4.67 -13.61 1.19
C ASP A 58 5.89 -14.50 0.87
N LEU A 59 6.72 -14.08 -0.09
CA LEU A 59 7.97 -14.78 -0.44
C LEU A 59 9.00 -14.76 0.71
N GLY A 60 9.02 -13.70 1.51
CA GLY A 60 9.88 -13.59 2.68
C GLY A 60 9.44 -14.51 3.82
N GLU A 61 8.14 -14.77 3.97
CA GLU A 61 7.59 -15.72 4.94
C GLU A 61 7.84 -17.19 4.54
N GLU A 62 7.74 -17.54 3.25
CA GLU A 62 8.00 -18.92 2.78
C GLU A 62 9.47 -19.37 2.93
N ILE A 63 10.42 -18.44 3.01
CA ILE A 63 11.85 -18.73 3.13
C ILE A 63 12.28 -18.90 4.61
N ARG A 64 11.38 -18.71 5.57
CA ARG A 64 11.68 -18.67 7.00
C ARG A 64 11.47 -19.98 7.75
#